data_AF-A0A7X7YGL1-F1
#
_entry.id   AF-A0A7X7YGL1-F1
#
_cell.length_a   1.000
_cell.length_b   1.000
_cell.length_c   1.000
_cell.angle_alpha   90.00
_cell.angle_beta   90.00
_cell.angle_gamma   90.00
#
_symmetry.space_group_name_H-M   'P 1'
#
loop_
_entity.id
_entity.type
_entity.pdbx_description
1 polymer ?
#
loop_
_entity_poly.entity_id
_entity_poly.type
_entity_poly.pdbx_seq_one_letter_code
_entity_poly.pdbx_strand_id
1 'polypeptide(L)' 'MVIGRSGCVARTAAAVPCLVLDQNGAVLFDFGVVRAADRERVIRLPLAGATPVTLELDDGGNGIDSGHSVWEEASFVLPK' A
#
# COMPACT_ATOMS: atom_id res chain seq x y z
N MET A 1 3.58 5.79 16.19
CA MET A 1 3.06 6.31 14.92
C MET A 1 2.40 5.16 14.18
N VAL A 2 1.23 5.38 13.60
CA VAL A 2 0.42 4.36 12.92
C VAL A 2 0.12 4.90 11.52
N ILE A 3 0.15 4.09 10.48
CA ILE A 3 -0.57 4.46 9.25
C ILE A 3 -2.07 4.39 9.59
N GLY A 4 -2.77 5.51 9.38
CA GLY A 4 -4.21 5.70 9.50
C GLY A 4 -4.97 4.89 8.45
N ARG A 5 -6.16 5.34 8.02
CA ARG A 5 -6.84 4.70 6.89
C ARG A 5 -5.93 4.80 5.68
N SER A 6 -5.42 3.68 5.20
CA SER A 6 -4.68 3.64 3.95
C SER A 6 -5.22 2.45 3.18
N GLY A 7 -5.80 2.72 2.02
CA GLY A 7 -6.25 1.68 1.11
C GLY A 7 -5.52 1.76 -0.22
N CYS A 8 -4.86 0.67 -0.61
CA CYS A 8 -4.35 0.56 -1.98
C CYS A 8 -5.47 0.09 -2.90
N VAL A 9 -5.76 0.86 -3.94
CA VAL A 9 -6.78 0.54 -4.93
C VAL A 9 -6.19 0.69 -6.32
N ALA A 10 -6.32 -0.36 -7.15
CA ALA A 10 -6.06 -0.25 -8.57
C ALA A 10 -7.30 0.36 -9.23
N ARG A 11 -7.15 1.48 -9.94
CA ARG A 11 -8.25 2.16 -10.66
C ARG A 11 -8.39 1.72 -12.12
N THR A 12 -7.46 0.91 -12.59
CA THR A 12 -7.39 0.39 -13.96
C THR A 12 -7.01 -1.09 -13.93
N ALA A 13 -7.21 -1.81 -15.04
CA ALA A 13 -7.24 -3.27 -15.09
C ALA A 13 -5.93 -4.00 -14.72
N ALA A 14 -4.84 -3.27 -14.47
CA ALA A 14 -3.57 -3.86 -14.07
C ALA A 14 -3.62 -4.48 -12.66
N ALA A 15 -2.81 -5.51 -12.51
CA ALA A 15 -2.55 -6.20 -11.26
C ALA A 15 -1.29 -5.59 -10.64
N VAL A 16 -1.45 -4.83 -9.57
CA VAL A 16 -0.36 -4.10 -8.92
C VAL A 16 -0.22 -4.61 -7.48
N PRO A 17 0.87 -5.29 -7.12
CA PRO A 17 1.17 -5.56 -5.72
C PRO A 17 1.44 -4.24 -4.98
N CYS A 18 0.79 -4.06 -3.83
CA CYS A 18 1.04 -2.91 -2.97
C CYS A 18 1.66 -3.34 -1.65
N LEU A 19 2.81 -2.77 -1.32
CA LEU A 19 3.58 -3.12 -0.12
C LEU A 19 3.76 -1.89 0.77
N VAL A 20 3.77 -2.12 2.08
CA VAL A 20 4.24 -1.17 3.08
C VAL A 20 5.54 -1.73 3.66
N LEU A 21 6.64 -1.00 3.52
CA LEU A 21 7.96 -1.44 3.97
C LEU A 21 8.50 -0.56 5.09
N ASP A 22 9.36 -1.14 5.93
CA ASP A 22 10.16 -0.39 6.91
C ASP A 22 11.41 0.25 6.27
N GLN A 23 12.21 0.94 7.08
CA GLN A 23 13.45 1.58 6.66
C GLN A 23 14.52 0.61 6.13
N ASN A 24 14.38 -0.69 6.40
CA ASN A 24 15.29 -1.75 5.93
C ASN A 24 14.74 -2.47 4.69
N GLY A 25 13.57 -2.08 4.19
CA GLY A 25 12.87 -2.78 3.11
C GLY A 25 12.13 -4.03 3.56
N ALA A 26 11.97 -4.27 4.87
CA ALA A 26 11.18 -5.38 5.37
C ALA A 26 9.69 -5.09 5.21
N VAL A 27 8.94 -6.09 4.71
CA VAL A 27 7.50 -5.97 4.49
C VAL A 27 6.76 -5.90 5.82
N LEU A 28 6.18 -4.73 6.10
CA LEU A 28 5.30 -4.51 7.24
C LEU A 28 3.86 -4.94 6.91
N PHE A 29 3.44 -4.75 5.67
CA PHE A 29 2.14 -5.21 5.19
C PHE A 29 2.15 -5.44 3.67
N ASP A 30 1.52 -6.52 3.24
CA ASP A 30 1.36 -6.87 1.83
C ASP A 30 -0.14 -6.92 1.50
N PHE A 31 -0.58 -6.07 0.58
CA PHE A 31 -1.95 -6.11 0.08
C PHE A 31 -2.17 -7.25 -0.91
N GLY A 32 -1.11 -7.90 -1.37
CA GLY A 32 -1.10 -8.77 -2.54
C GLY A 32 -1.41 -7.97 -3.80
N VAL A 33 -1.70 -8.71 -4.87
CA VAL A 33 -2.15 -8.12 -6.13
C VAL A 33 -3.50 -7.43 -5.95
N VAL A 34 -3.57 -6.14 -6.27
CA VAL A 34 -4.81 -5.36 -6.35
C VAL A 34 -5.21 -5.21 -7.82
N ARG A 35 -6.50 -5.43 -8.14
CA ARG A 35 -7.08 -5.27 -9.48
C ARG A 35 -8.23 -4.26 -9.48
N ALA A 36 -8.59 -3.71 -10.64
CA ALA A 36 -9.70 -2.76 -10.80
C ALA A 36 -11.04 -3.20 -10.19
N ALA A 37 -11.33 -4.51 -10.21
CA ALA A 37 -12.57 -5.06 -9.66
C ALA A 37 -12.51 -5.30 -8.15
N ASP A 38 -11.33 -5.21 -7.54
CA ASP A 38 -11.16 -5.44 -6.12
C ASP A 38 -11.73 -4.26 -5.33
N ARG A 39 -12.46 -4.57 -4.25
CA ARG A 39 -12.90 -3.55 -3.30
C ARG A 39 -11.69 -2.97 -2.58
N GLU A 40 -11.79 -1.68 -2.24
CA GLU A 40 -10.80 -1.01 -1.39
C GLU A 40 -10.60 -1.80 -0.09
N ARG A 41 -9.33 -2.07 0.21
CA ARG A 41 -8.91 -2.69 1.47
C ARG A 41 -8.28 -1.61 2.34
N VAL A 42 -8.91 -1.26 3.45
CA VAL A 42 -8.37 -0.26 4.38
C VAL A 42 -7.61 -0.96 5.51
N ILE A 43 -6.36 -0.54 5.74
CA ILE A 43 -5.57 -1.01 6.88
C ILE A 43 -5.36 0.10 7.90
N ARG A 44 -5.04 -0.29 9.13
CA ARG A 44 -4.42 0.57 10.15
C ARG A 44 -3.27 -0.21 10.76
N LEU A 45 -2.04 0.22 10.46
CA LEU A 45 -0.84 -0.55 10.76
C LEU A 45 0.04 0.18 11.78
N PRO A 46 0.31 -0.40 12.97
CA PRO A 46 1.31 0.14 13.88
C PRO A 46 2.68 0.07 13.21
N LEU A 47 3.34 1.22 13.06
CA LEU A 47 4.61 1.29 12.33
C LEU A 47 5.81 0.87 13.19
N ALA A 48 5.61 0.52 14.46
CA ALA A 48 6.63 0.02 15.38
C ALA A 48 7.95 0.85 15.45
N GLY A 49 7.92 2.14 15.08
CA GLY A 49 9.11 2.98 15.02
C GLY A 49 9.83 3.00 13.67
N ALA A 50 9.22 2.40 12.63
CA ALA A 50 9.71 2.47 11.27
C ALA A 50 9.68 3.92 10.76
N THR A 51 10.86 4.44 10.49
CA THR A 51 11.09 5.77 9.93
C THR A 51 12.41 5.76 9.13
N PRO A 52 12.39 6.00 7.81
CA PRO A 52 11.22 6.25 6.97
C PRO A 52 10.35 5.00 6.75
N VAL A 53 9.13 5.22 6.25
CA VAL A 53 8.21 4.17 5.77
C VAL A 53 8.08 4.32 4.27
N THR A 54 8.14 3.21 3.54
CA THR A 54 7.99 3.19 2.08
C THR A 54 6.66 2.58 1.70
N LEU A 55 5.94 3.25 0.80
CA LEU A 55 4.77 2.70 0.12
C LEU A 55 5.19 2.33 -1.28
N GLU A 56 5.19 1.04 -1.59
CA GLU A 56 5.69 0.51 -2.85
C GLU A 56 4.54 -0.05 -3.69
N LEU A 57 4.61 0.20 -5.00
CA LEU A 57 3.77 -0.40 -6.02
C LEU A 57 4.69 -1.19 -6.94
N ASP A 58 4.47 -2.49 -7.03
CA ASP A 58 5.18 -3.39 -7.94
C ASP A 58 4.35 -3.57 -9.22
N ASP A 59 4.97 -3.93 -10.34
CA ASP A 59 4.26 -4.24 -11.58
C ASP A 59 3.76 -5.71 -11.64
N GLY A 60 4.13 -6.52 -10.64
CA GLY A 60 3.70 -7.91 -10.54
C GLY A 60 4.11 -8.75 -11.76
N GLY A 61 5.14 -8.32 -12.50
CA GLY A 61 5.68 -8.99 -13.68
C GLY A 61 4.85 -8.87 -14.96
N ASN A 62 3.82 -8.01 -15.00
CA ASN A 62 3.00 -7.78 -16.20
C ASN A 62 3.25 -6.43 -16.89
N GLY A 63 4.23 -5.66 -16.40
CA GLY A 63 4.52 -4.31 -16.86
C GLY A 63 3.62 -3.25 -16.21
N ILE A 64 3.89 -1.97 -16.48
CA ILE A 64 3.20 -0.84 -15.82
C ILE A 64 1.99 -0.31 -16.62
N ASP A 65 1.66 -0.95 -17.73
CA ASP A 65 0.56 -0.52 -18.60
C ASP A 65 -0.77 -0.58 -17.86
N SER A 66 -1.46 0.57 -17.78
CA SER A 66 -2.70 0.70 -17.00
C SER A 66 -2.52 0.35 -15.51
N GLY A 67 -1.33 0.59 -14.94
CA GLY A 67 -0.96 0.39 -13.52
C GLY A 67 -1.43 1.48 -12.55
N HIS A 68 -2.51 2.22 -12.84
CA HIS A 68 -2.90 3.37 -12.02
C HIS A 68 -3.45 2.88 -10.67
N SER A 69 -2.59 2.86 -9.66
CA SER A 69 -2.96 2.56 -8.28
C SER A 69 -2.86 3.79 -7.40
N VAL A 70 -3.73 3.87 -6.40
CA VAL A 70 -3.80 5.00 -5.48
C VAL A 70 -3.81 4.48 -4.05
N TRP A 71 -3.12 5.21 -3.17
CA TRP A 71 -3.22 5.07 -1.72
C TRP A 71 -4.26 6.06 -1.21
N GLU A 72 -5.50 5.63 -1.05
CA GLU A 72 -6.61 6.51 -0.63
C GLU A 72 -6.54 6.80 0.89
N GLU A 73 -6.79 8.06 1.24
CA GLU A 73 -6.80 8.60 2.62
C GLU A 73 -5.55 8.34 3.48
N ALA A 74 -4.44 7.89 2.87
CA ALA A 74 -3.21 7.53 3.57
C ALA A 74 -2.71 8.68 4.46
N SER A 75 -2.69 8.41 5.77
CA SER A 75 -2.37 9.40 6.79
C SER A 75 -1.52 8.77 7.89
N PHE A 76 -0.76 9.58 8.63
CA PHE A 76 -0.13 9.14 9.86
C PHE A 76 -0.98 9.57 11.06
N VAL A 77 -1.26 8.65 11.96
CA VAL A 77 -2.01 8.89 13.18
C VAL A 77 -1.12 8.62 14.38
N LEU A 78 -1.02 9.59 15.27
CA LEU A 78 -0.40 9.40 16.58
C LEU A 78 -1.43 8.76 17.52
N PRO A 79 -1.08 7.67 18.22
CA PRO A 79 -1.94 7.16 19.28
C PRO A 79 -2.05 8.22 20.39
N LYS A 80 -3.26 8.37 20.95
CA LYS A 80 -3.49 9.21 22.13
C LYS A 80 -2.96 8.53 23.38
#